data_AF-A0A929ENJ2-F1
#
_entry.id   AF-A0A929ENJ2-F1
#
_cell.length_a   1.000
_cell.length_b   1.000
_cell.length_c   1.000
_cell.angle_alpha   90.00
_cell.angle_beta   90.00
_cell.angle_gamma   90.00
#
_symmetry.space_group_name_H-M   'P 1'
#
loop_
_entity.id
_entity.type
_entity.pdbx_description
1 polymer ?
#
loop_
_entity_poly.entity_id
_entity_poly.type
_entity_poly.pdbx_seq_one_letter_code
_entity_poly.pdbx_strand_id
1 'polypeptide(L)'
;MILHKIVKKSLRHPKTVLLIYAIITVIFLIQFPKIGIDTNPENMLYADEPARVAHKEFKEEFALHDAIMVGVVNDASAEGVFTPTTLNNIKAVTEEIAEIEGVIAYDLISITTTD
;
A
#
# COMPACT_ATOMS: atom_id res chain seq x y z
N MET A 1 -46.40 21.17 12.51
CA MET A 1 -46.44 21.37 13.99
C MET A 1 -45.31 20.65 14.75
N ILE A 2 -44.91 19.43 14.36
CA ILE A 2 -43.85 18.64 15.03
C ILE A 2 -42.46 19.27 14.89
N LEU A 3 -42.09 19.71 13.67
CA LEU A 3 -40.78 20.34 13.40
C LEU A 3 -40.52 21.56 14.29
N HIS A 4 -41.54 22.41 14.49
CA HIS A 4 -41.45 23.60 15.33
C HIS A 4 -41.21 23.26 16.82
N LYS A 5 -41.79 22.16 17.32
CA LYS A 5 -41.55 21.67 18.68
C LYS A 5 -40.12 21.13 18.85
N ILE A 6 -39.59 20.43 17.85
CA ILE A 6 -38.21 19.88 17.87
C ILE A 6 -37.19 21.02 17.84
N VAL A 7 -37.35 21.98 16.91
CA VAL A 7 -36.45 23.13 16.79
C VAL A 7 -36.44 23.96 18.08
N LYS A 8 -37.62 24.27 18.65
CA LYS A 8 -37.70 25.02 19.92
C LYS A 8 -37.05 24.29 21.09
N LYS A 9 -37.15 22.95 21.14
CA LYS A 9 -36.51 22.12 22.18
C LYS A 9 -34.99 22.08 22.00
N SER A 10 -34.49 22.00 20.76
CA SER A 10 -33.06 22.03 20.44
C SER A 10 -32.42 23.37 20.76
N LEU A 11 -33.11 24.49 20.46
CA LEU A 11 -32.63 25.84 20.76
C LEU A 11 -32.60 26.15 22.27
N ARG A 12 -33.40 25.46 23.08
CA ARG A 12 -33.43 25.64 24.55
C ARG A 12 -32.29 24.92 25.28
N HIS A 13 -31.71 23.88 24.68
CA HIS A 13 -30.63 23.08 25.29
C HIS A 13 -29.44 22.91 24.35
N PRO A 14 -28.79 24.01 23.90
CA PRO A 14 -27.75 23.95 22.86
C PRO A 14 -26.54 23.11 23.28
N LYS A 15 -26.13 23.17 24.56
CA LYS A 15 -25.00 22.37 25.07
C LYS A 15 -25.25 20.87 25.00
N THR A 16 -26.46 20.41 25.35
CA THR A 16 -26.84 19.00 25.27
C THR A 16 -26.90 18.51 23.83
N VAL A 17 -27.45 19.32 22.93
CA VAL A 17 -27.48 18.99 21.49
C VAL A 17 -26.07 18.88 20.93
N LEU A 18 -25.19 19.85 21.22
CA LEU A 18 -23.79 19.81 20.80
C LEU A 18 -23.04 18.63 21.38
N LEU A 19 -23.27 18.29 22.65
CA LEU A 19 -22.66 17.13 23.30
C LEU A 19 -23.11 15.82 22.62
N ILE A 20 -24.40 15.66 22.32
CA ILE A 20 -24.92 14.48 21.62
C ILE A 20 -24.27 14.37 20.23
N TYR A 21 -24.20 15.46 19.46
CA TYR A 21 -23.52 15.46 18.17
C TYR A 21 -22.04 15.11 18.30
N ALA A 22 -21.33 15.69 19.27
CA ALA A 22 -19.93 15.39 19.52
C ALA A 22 -19.72 13.90 19.86
N ILE A 23 -20.57 13.32 20.70
CA ILE A 23 -20.52 11.90 21.04
C ILE A 23 -20.76 11.03 19.80
N ILE A 24 -21.77 11.36 18.99
CA ILE A 24 -22.05 10.64 17.73
C ILE A 24 -20.84 10.71 16.80
N THR A 25 -20.26 11.89 16.62
CA THR A 25 -19.04 12.08 15.81
C THR A 25 -17.88 11.24 16.33
N VAL A 26 -17.64 11.23 17.64
CA VAL A 26 -16.57 10.43 18.26
C VAL A 26 -16.82 8.93 18.06
N ILE A 27 -18.07 8.46 18.17
CA ILE A 27 -18.42 7.05 17.92
C ILE A 27 -18.04 6.63 16.50
N PHE A 28 -18.30 7.47 15.50
CA PHE A 28 -17.87 7.20 14.13
C PHE A 28 -16.35 7.29 13.96
N LEU A 29 -15.70 8.25 14.62
CA LEU A 29 -14.25 8.43 14.58
C LEU A 29 -13.51 7.21 15.15
N ILE A 30 -14.06 6.54 16.16
CA ILE A 30 -13.50 5.31 16.73
C ILE A 30 -13.46 4.16 15.70
N GLN A 31 -14.29 4.19 14.65
CA GLN A 31 -14.24 3.19 13.58
C GLN A 31 -13.18 3.47 12.52
N PHE A 32 -12.60 4.67 12.49
CA PHE A 32 -11.62 5.08 11.48
C PHE A 32 -10.36 4.18 11.40
N PRO A 33 -9.81 3.66 12.51
CA PRO A 33 -8.70 2.71 12.47
C PRO A 33 -9.00 1.37 11.78
N LYS A 34 -10.29 1.06 11.54
CA LYS A 34 -10.70 -0.16 10.82
C LYS A 34 -10.72 0.00 9.31
N ILE A 35 -10.46 1.21 8.79
CA ILE A 35 -10.41 1.45 7.35
C ILE A 35 -9.20 0.71 6.78
N GLY A 36 -9.46 -0.23 5.86
CA GLY A 36 -8.43 -0.85 5.03
C GLY A 36 -8.17 0.02 3.81
N ILE A 37 -6.90 0.28 3.51
CA ILE A 37 -6.49 0.95 2.28
C ILE A 37 -6.02 -0.12 1.32
N ASP A 38 -6.70 -0.24 0.19
CA ASP A 38 -6.26 -1.06 -0.93
C ASP A 38 -5.45 -0.19 -1.88
N THR A 39 -4.17 -0.51 -2.05
CA THR A 39 -3.25 0.18 -2.95
C THR A 39 -2.96 -0.62 -4.21
N ASN A 40 -3.64 -1.74 -4.43
CA ASN A 40 -3.45 -2.53 -5.63
C ASN A 40 -4.22 -1.88 -6.80
N PRO A 41 -3.54 -1.39 -7.85
CA PRO A 41 -4.20 -0.77 -8.99
C PRO A 41 -5.17 -1.72 -9.72
N GLU A 42 -4.96 -3.04 -9.66
CA GLU A 42 -5.89 -4.03 -10.24
C GLU A 42 -7.28 -3.95 -9.58
N ASN A 43 -7.36 -3.56 -8.30
CA ASN A 43 -8.60 -3.41 -7.56
C ASN A 43 -9.31 -2.07 -7.83
N MET A 44 -8.72 -1.18 -8.63
CA MET A 44 -9.40 0.02 -9.13
C MET A 44 -10.38 -0.31 -10.28
N LEU A 45 -10.27 -1.50 -10.86
CA LEU A 45 -11.21 -2.04 -11.82
C LEU A 45 -12.26 -2.90 -11.11
N TYR A 46 -13.48 -2.94 -11.68
CA TYR A 46 -14.51 -3.87 -11.22
C TYR A 46 -14.00 -5.32 -11.32
N ALA A 47 -14.48 -6.17 -10.42
CA ALA A 47 -14.00 -7.55 -10.31
C ALA A 47 -14.27 -8.39 -11.56
N ASP A 48 -15.29 -8.03 -12.34
CA ASP A 48 -15.74 -8.68 -13.56
C ASP A 48 -15.23 -7.99 -14.85
N GLU A 49 -14.36 -6.97 -14.72
CA GLU A 49 -13.77 -6.30 -15.88
C GLU A 49 -12.93 -7.31 -16.69
N PRO A 50 -13.19 -7.50 -18.01
CA PRO A 50 -12.53 -8.52 -18.81
C PRO A 50 -11.00 -8.43 -18.80
N ALA A 51 -10.45 -7.21 -18.75
CA ALA A 51 -9.01 -7.00 -18.69
C ALA A 51 -8.40 -7.53 -17.37
N ARG A 52 -9.11 -7.39 -16.25
CA ARG A 52 -8.67 -7.86 -14.94
C ARG A 52 -8.71 -9.39 -14.86
N VAL A 53 -9.78 -10.00 -15.39
CA VAL A 53 -9.93 -11.46 -15.43
C VAL A 53 -8.84 -12.09 -16.29
N ALA A 54 -8.65 -11.58 -17.52
CA ALA A 54 -7.60 -12.06 -18.40
C ALA A 54 -6.21 -11.91 -17.76
N HIS A 55 -5.89 -10.74 -17.17
CA HIS A 55 -4.61 -10.53 -16.49
C HIS A 55 -4.36 -11.55 -15.37
N LYS A 56 -5.39 -11.87 -14.58
CA LYS A 56 -5.31 -12.89 -13.54
C LYS A 56 -5.05 -14.28 -14.11
N GLU A 57 -5.77 -14.67 -15.17
CA GLU A 57 -5.57 -15.96 -15.86
C GLU A 57 -4.15 -16.07 -16.43
N PHE A 58 -3.65 -15.01 -17.07
CA PHE A 58 -2.26 -14.96 -17.57
C PHE A 58 -1.24 -15.06 -16.43
N LYS A 59 -1.46 -14.38 -15.30
CA LYS A 59 -0.57 -14.50 -14.13
C LYS A 59 -0.52 -15.94 -13.60
N GLU A 60 -1.67 -16.61 -13.53
CA GLU A 60 -1.76 -17.99 -13.06
C GLU A 60 -1.16 -18.99 -14.05
N GLU A 61 -1.42 -18.84 -15.35
CA GLU A 61 -0.94 -19.76 -16.40
C GLU A 61 0.58 -19.69 -16.59
N PHE A 62 1.16 -18.49 -16.56
CA PHE A 62 2.59 -18.27 -16.79
C PHE A 62 3.40 -18.13 -15.49
N ALA A 63 2.79 -18.37 -14.33
CA ALA A 63 3.41 -18.20 -13.01
C ALA A 63 4.12 -16.84 -12.88
N LEU A 64 3.46 -15.75 -13.27
CA LEU A 64 4.03 -14.41 -13.17
C LEU A 64 3.90 -13.91 -11.74
N HIS A 65 5.04 -13.56 -11.14
CA HIS A 65 5.12 -13.03 -9.79
C HIS A 65 5.21 -11.51 -9.79
N ASP A 66 4.75 -10.88 -8.72
CA ASP A 66 4.93 -9.44 -8.55
C ASP A 66 6.42 -9.14 -8.28
N ALA A 67 6.99 -8.24 -9.08
CA ALA A 67 8.40 -7.87 -8.98
C ALA A 67 8.61 -6.68 -8.02
N ILE A 68 9.64 -6.77 -7.19
CA ILE A 68 10.11 -5.65 -6.35
C ILE A 68 11.36 -5.06 -6.99
N MET A 69 11.35 -3.75 -7.30
CA MET A 69 12.54 -3.05 -7.77
C MET A 69 13.22 -2.29 -6.64
N VAL A 70 14.53 -2.50 -6.50
CA VAL A 70 15.38 -1.76 -5.54
C VAL A 70 16.37 -0.90 -6.32
N GLY A 71 16.26 0.42 -6.14
CA GLY A 71 17.20 1.38 -6.71
C GLY A 71 18.36 1.68 -5.76
N VAL A 72 19.59 1.63 -6.25
CA VAL A 72 20.80 1.98 -5.49
C VAL A 72 21.42 3.25 -6.07
N VAL A 73 21.74 4.21 -5.21
CA VAL A 73 22.39 5.47 -5.56
C VAL A 73 23.63 5.69 -4.70
N ASN A 74 24.66 6.32 -5.27
CA ASN A 74 25.88 6.68 -4.54
C ASN A 74 26.40 8.04 -5.01
N ASP A 75 25.86 9.12 -4.42
CA ASP A 75 26.20 10.49 -4.79
C ASP A 75 27.56 10.96 -4.24
N ALA A 76 28.21 10.15 -3.40
CA ALA A 76 29.50 10.48 -2.77
C ALA A 76 30.71 10.19 -3.67
N SER A 77 30.55 9.44 -4.75
CA SER A 77 31.60 9.07 -5.69
C SER A 77 31.27 9.61 -7.08
N ALA A 78 32.28 10.12 -7.79
CA ALA A 78 32.13 10.57 -9.17
C ALA A 78 31.80 9.39 -10.13
N GLU A 79 32.19 8.18 -9.76
CA GLU A 79 31.91 6.92 -10.45
C GLU A 79 30.52 6.34 -10.09
N GLY A 80 29.78 7.00 -9.20
CA GLY A 80 28.44 6.57 -8.77
C GLY A 80 28.46 5.19 -8.11
N VAL A 81 27.60 4.29 -8.59
CA VAL A 81 27.48 2.93 -8.03
C VAL A 81 28.59 1.98 -8.48
N PHE A 82 29.39 2.35 -9.48
CA PHE A 82 30.42 1.49 -10.07
C PHE A 82 31.75 1.53 -9.30
N THR A 83 31.69 1.52 -7.98
CA THR A 83 32.88 1.40 -7.11
C THR A 83 32.98 -0.01 -6.53
N PRO A 84 34.18 -0.52 -6.25
CA PRO A 84 34.34 -1.85 -5.64
C PRO A 84 33.54 -2.01 -4.35
N THR A 85 33.50 -0.96 -3.52
CA THR A 85 32.75 -0.96 -2.26
C THR A 85 31.24 -1.09 -2.50
N THR A 86 30.67 -0.27 -3.38
CA THR A 86 29.23 -0.30 -3.66
C THR A 86 28.81 -1.62 -4.31
N LEU A 87 29.59 -2.13 -5.26
CA LEU A 87 29.31 -3.41 -5.91
C LEU A 87 29.37 -4.59 -4.93
N ASN A 88 30.31 -4.60 -3.98
CA ASN A 88 30.34 -5.61 -2.92
C ASN A 88 29.12 -5.55 -2.01
N ASN A 89 28.65 -4.34 -1.67
CA ASN A 89 27.43 -4.18 -0.88
C ASN A 89 26.20 -4.66 -1.64
N ILE A 90 26.09 -4.34 -2.94
CA ILE A 90 25.00 -4.84 -3.80
C ILE A 90 25.03 -6.37 -3.83
N LYS A 91 26.21 -6.98 -3.98
CA LYS A 91 26.35 -8.45 -3.96
C LYS A 91 25.86 -9.05 -2.64
N ALA A 92 26.32 -8.52 -1.51
CA ALA A 92 25.94 -9.02 -0.19
C ALA A 92 24.42 -8.92 0.05
N VAL A 93 23.83 -7.75 -0.25
CA VAL A 93 22.36 -7.56 -0.13
C VAL A 93 21.61 -8.49 -1.07
N THR A 94 22.10 -8.68 -2.30
CA THR A 94 21.48 -9.58 -3.27
C THR A 94 21.48 -11.04 -2.77
N GLU A 95 22.59 -11.50 -2.20
CA GLU A 95 22.72 -12.85 -1.64
C GLU A 95 21.80 -13.03 -0.43
N GLU A 96 21.72 -12.05 0.46
CA GLU A 96 20.80 -12.07 1.60
C GLU A 96 19.32 -12.11 1.15
N ILE A 97 18.96 -11.34 0.12
CA ILE A 97 17.59 -11.34 -0.42
C ILE A 97 17.22 -12.71 -0.99
N ALA A 98 18.16 -13.40 -1.64
CA ALA A 98 17.91 -14.73 -2.21
C ALA A 98 17.57 -15.80 -1.15
N GLU A 99 17.94 -15.57 0.11
CA GLU A 99 17.66 -16.47 1.24
C GLU A 99 16.31 -16.17 1.94
N ILE A 100 15.66 -15.05 1.60
CA ILE A 100 14.38 -14.68 2.21
C ILE A 100 13.27 -15.63 1.74
N GLU A 101 12.50 -16.17 2.70
CA GLU A 101 11.33 -17.00 2.41
C GLU A 101 10.34 -16.26 1.51
N GLY A 102 9.97 -16.88 0.39
CA GLY A 102 9.06 -16.31 -0.60
C GLY A 102 9.76 -15.59 -1.77
N VAL A 103 11.08 -15.39 -1.71
CA VAL A 103 11.85 -14.92 -2.86
C VAL A 103 12.17 -16.10 -3.78
N ILE A 104 11.88 -15.94 -5.06
CA ILE A 104 12.23 -16.91 -6.10
C ILE A 104 13.62 -16.55 -6.60
N ALA A 105 14.64 -17.19 -6.02
CA ALA A 105 16.04 -16.89 -6.33
C ALA A 105 16.39 -16.98 -7.83
N TYR A 106 15.65 -17.79 -8.59
CA TYR A 106 15.82 -17.92 -10.05
C TYR A 106 15.35 -16.69 -10.83
N ASP A 107 14.39 -15.93 -10.29
CA ASP A 107 13.85 -14.71 -10.91
C ASP A 107 14.55 -13.43 -10.38
N LEU A 108 15.57 -13.59 -9.53
CA LEU A 108 16.32 -12.47 -8.97
C LEU A 108 17.30 -11.91 -10.00
N ILE A 109 17.08 -10.65 -10.39
CA ILE A 109 17.91 -9.93 -11.36
C ILE A 109 18.65 -8.82 -10.63
N SER A 110 19.98 -8.90 -10.64
CA SER A 110 20.89 -7.89 -10.08
C SER A 110 22.08 -7.70 -11.01
N ILE A 111 22.78 -6.58 -10.86
CA ILE A 111 24.05 -6.30 -11.57
C ILE A 111 25.09 -7.40 -11.29
N THR A 112 24.96 -8.10 -10.17
CA THR A 112 25.88 -9.17 -9.74
C THR A 112 25.44 -10.57 -10.16
N THR A 113 24.21 -10.75 -10.64
CA THR A 113 23.65 -12.07 -11.02
C THR A 113 23.30 -12.19 -12.51
N THR A 114 23.47 -11.11 -13.28
CA THR A 114 23.20 -11.10 -14.72
C THR A 114 24.47 -11.53 -15.47
N ASP A 115 24.40 -12.61 -16.26
CA ASP A 115 25.45 -13.09 -17.18
C ASP A 115 25.61 -12.18 -18.42
#